data_AF-A0A267WLB0-F1
#
_entry.id   AF-A0A267WLB0-F1
#
_cell.length_a   1.000
_cell.length_b   1.000
_cell.length_c   1.000
_cell.angle_alpha   90.00
_cell.angle_beta   90.00
_cell.angle_gamma   90.00
#
_symmetry.space_group_name_H-M   'P 1'
#
loop_
_entity.id
_entity.type
_entity.pdbx_description
1 polymer ?
#
loop_
_entity_poly.entity_id
_entity_poly.type
_entity_poly.pdbx_seq_one_letter_code
_entity_poly.pdbx_strand_id
1 'polypeptide(L)'
;MAVMEAFCFLRFGGAFGTLGTAAIMAPSQRATAERSEEMCVAFALAALTEGGLVTMNHVPEAPQSASGDYAWLGAEPGSVADQLYMSAADEWNQAINSRFVNELLDDTLPESILKSYLIQDFKFFNQGIMAHAIELAPRQETKDMLAKQSQWFADNEATYFTGFLKEYGITDEEYNNSEQTPANREYCEYLTKLVQGTWEELITALCCMEWIYLAWAKRTIDAGVVQQIPAHKGWVDLHEGDYFRAWTGRLIALVNEYASVDGSEADVFRTIVHLERRFFEDSYPQR
;
A
#
# COMPACT_ATOMS: atom_id res chain seq x y z
N MET A 1 -15.08 -15.74 -6.20
CA MET A 1 -16.04 -14.69 -6.64
C MET A 1 -16.71 -14.02 -5.43
N ALA A 2 -17.15 -14.76 -4.41
CA ALA A 2 -17.68 -14.21 -3.16
C ALA A 2 -16.67 -13.36 -2.36
N VAL A 3 -15.39 -13.75 -2.33
CA VAL A 3 -14.32 -12.98 -1.66
C VAL A 3 -14.10 -11.60 -2.29
N MET A 4 -14.28 -11.49 -3.62
CA MET A 4 -14.07 -10.26 -4.40
C MET A 4 -15.22 -9.27 -4.24
N GLU A 5 -16.47 -9.73 -4.31
CA GLU A 5 -17.65 -8.89 -4.05
C GLU A 5 -17.65 -8.37 -2.61
N ALA A 6 -17.24 -9.21 -1.65
CA ALA A 6 -17.04 -8.79 -0.27
C ALA A 6 -15.90 -7.77 -0.13
N PHE A 7 -14.74 -7.99 -0.76
CA PHE A 7 -13.59 -7.08 -0.71
C PHE A 7 -13.93 -5.68 -1.25
N CYS A 8 -14.51 -5.59 -2.46
CA CYS A 8 -14.84 -4.30 -3.07
C CYS A 8 -15.95 -3.56 -2.30
N PHE A 9 -16.92 -4.28 -1.74
CA PHE A 9 -17.99 -3.68 -0.93
C PHE A 9 -17.49 -3.18 0.43
N LEU A 10 -16.58 -3.94 1.07
CA LEU A 10 -16.09 -3.71 2.44
C LEU A 10 -14.95 -2.68 2.50
N ARG A 11 -14.10 -2.56 1.48
CA ARG A 11 -12.97 -1.60 1.48
C ARG A 11 -13.37 -0.20 0.98
N PHE A 12 -14.38 -0.08 0.12
CA PHE A 12 -14.70 1.17 -0.60
C PHE A 12 -16.08 1.74 -0.32
N GLY A 13 -16.82 1.16 0.63
CA GLY A 13 -18.10 1.69 1.07
C GLY A 13 -19.18 1.59 0.00
N GLY A 14 -19.55 0.37 -0.38
CA GLY A 14 -20.89 0.03 -0.88
C GLY A 14 -21.54 0.85 -2.00
N ALA A 15 -20.81 1.62 -2.81
CA ALA A 15 -21.36 2.33 -3.98
C ALA A 15 -21.63 1.40 -5.18
N PHE A 16 -21.94 0.12 -4.93
CA PHE A 16 -22.37 -0.81 -5.96
C PHE A 16 -23.89 -0.69 -6.17
N GLY A 17 -24.28 0.20 -7.08
CA GLY A 17 -25.49 -0.01 -7.86
C GLY A 17 -25.29 -1.29 -8.68
N THR A 18 -26.20 -2.24 -8.54
CA THR A 18 -26.22 -3.53 -9.23
C THR A 18 -25.83 -3.40 -10.71
N LEU A 19 -24.61 -3.80 -11.07
CA LEU A 19 -24.25 -4.09 -12.46
C LEU A 19 -24.19 -5.61 -12.60
N GLY A 20 -25.29 -6.15 -13.13
CA GLY A 20 -25.37 -7.54 -13.54
C GLY A 20 -24.33 -7.86 -14.61
N THR A 21 -23.74 -9.05 -14.48
CA THR A 21 -23.24 -9.93 -15.53
C THR A 21 -23.05 -9.36 -16.95
N ALA A 22 -21.79 -9.37 -17.38
CA ALA A 22 -21.28 -9.78 -18.70
C ALA A 22 -21.74 -9.06 -19.98
N ALA A 23 -20.74 -8.80 -20.84
CA ALA A 23 -20.78 -8.28 -22.21
C ALA A 23 -21.15 -6.79 -22.30
N ILE A 24 -20.30 -5.90 -22.81
CA ILE A 24 -19.85 -5.85 -24.22
C ILE A 24 -18.50 -5.10 -24.25
N MET A 25 -17.40 -5.78 -24.60
CA MET A 25 -16.21 -5.10 -25.11
C MET A 25 -16.30 -5.01 -26.63
N ALA A 26 -16.00 -3.85 -27.19
CA ALA A 26 -15.97 -3.66 -28.64
C ALA A 26 -14.82 -4.49 -29.26
N PRO A 27 -15.00 -5.06 -30.48
CA PRO A 27 -13.99 -5.92 -31.12
C PRO A 27 -12.59 -5.33 -31.25
N SER A 28 -12.47 -3.99 -31.30
CA SER A 28 -11.20 -3.28 -31.37
C SER A 28 -10.39 -3.32 -30.07
N GLN A 29 -11.04 -3.48 -28.91
CA GLN A 29 -10.37 -3.55 -27.60
C GLN A 29 -9.84 -4.95 -27.28
N ARG A 30 -10.42 -5.99 -27.88
CA ARG A 30 -9.95 -7.37 -27.76
C ARG A 30 -8.62 -7.59 -28.49
N ALA A 31 -8.50 -7.04 -29.69
CA ALA A 31 -7.29 -7.16 -30.51
C ALA A 31 -6.08 -6.41 -29.93
N THR A 32 -6.30 -5.34 -29.16
CA THR A 32 -5.23 -4.62 -28.45
C THR A 32 -4.77 -5.35 -27.20
N ALA A 33 -5.67 -6.03 -26.48
CA ALA A 33 -5.33 -6.81 -25.29
C ALA A 33 -4.59 -8.12 -25.65
N GLU A 34 -5.01 -8.81 -26.69
CA GLU A 34 -4.34 -10.03 -27.17
C GLU A 34 -2.93 -9.72 -27.72
N ARG A 35 -2.73 -8.56 -28.38
CA ARG A 35 -1.39 -8.12 -28.81
C ARG A 35 -0.47 -7.72 -27.65
N SER A 36 -1.00 -7.22 -26.53
CA SER A 36 -0.19 -6.93 -25.35
C SER A 36 0.23 -8.19 -24.60
N GLU A 37 -0.64 -9.20 -24.52
CA GLU A 37 -0.31 -10.48 -23.90
C GLU A 37 0.73 -11.26 -24.72
N GLU A 38 0.61 -11.30 -26.05
CA GLU A 38 1.59 -11.95 -26.93
C GLU A 38 2.97 -11.25 -26.90
N MET A 39 3.02 -9.92 -26.78
CA MET A 39 4.28 -9.19 -26.60
C MET A 39 4.94 -9.45 -25.24
N CYS A 40 4.16 -9.55 -24.16
CA CYS A 40 4.70 -9.88 -22.82
C CYS A 40 5.30 -11.30 -22.79
N VAL A 41 4.66 -12.27 -23.44
CA VAL A 41 5.18 -13.65 -23.51
C VAL A 41 6.41 -13.75 -24.44
N ALA A 42 6.46 -12.98 -25.53
CA ALA A 42 7.62 -12.95 -26.43
C ALA A 42 8.87 -12.30 -25.80
N PHE A 43 8.70 -11.26 -24.96
CA PHE A 43 9.81 -10.66 -24.20
C PHE A 43 10.35 -11.61 -23.12
N ALA A 44 9.47 -12.37 -22.46
CA ALA A 44 9.87 -13.37 -21.46
C ALA A 44 10.72 -14.52 -22.05
N LEU A 45 10.50 -14.89 -23.32
CA LEU A 45 11.28 -15.93 -24.00
C LEU A 45 12.61 -15.43 -24.57
N ALA A 46 12.72 -14.16 -24.95
CA ALA A 46 13.97 -13.58 -25.46
C ALA A 46 15.03 -13.35 -24.35
N ALA A 47 14.58 -13.04 -23.13
CA ALA A 47 15.45 -12.79 -21.98
C ALA A 47 16.21 -14.04 -21.45
N LEU A 48 15.87 -15.24 -21.93
CA LEU A 48 16.53 -16.49 -21.53
C LEU A 48 17.82 -16.81 -22.30
N THR A 49 18.31 -15.94 -23.19
CA THR A 49 19.41 -16.29 -24.11
C THR A 49 20.69 -15.45 -24.06
N GLU A 50 20.82 -14.46 -23.18
CA GLU A 50 22.09 -13.73 -23.06
C GLU A 50 22.62 -13.76 -21.63
N GLY A 51 23.69 -14.55 -21.44
CA GLY A 51 24.47 -14.58 -20.22
C GLY A 51 25.14 -13.23 -19.98
N GLY A 52 24.51 -12.41 -19.13
CA GLY A 52 25.10 -11.22 -18.54
C GLY A 52 25.36 -11.45 -17.05
N LEU A 53 26.47 -10.92 -16.54
CA LEU A 53 26.77 -10.85 -15.11
C LEU A 53 25.53 -10.46 -14.31
N VAL A 54 25.13 -11.26 -13.32
CA VAL A 54 24.12 -10.88 -12.33
C VAL A 54 24.71 -9.73 -11.51
N THR A 55 24.39 -8.49 -11.90
CA THR A 55 24.53 -7.34 -11.02
C THR A 55 23.70 -7.62 -9.78
N MET A 56 24.30 -7.58 -8.59
CA MET A 56 23.55 -7.78 -7.35
C MET A 56 22.42 -6.77 -7.30
N ASN A 57 21.17 -7.24 -7.39
CA ASN A 57 19.96 -6.47 -7.12
C ASN A 57 19.93 -6.17 -5.63
N HIS A 58 20.68 -5.15 -5.20
CA HIS A 58 20.66 -4.70 -3.81
C HIS A 58 20.19 -3.27 -3.74
N VAL A 59 19.12 -3.05 -3.00
CA VAL A 59 18.61 -1.72 -2.67
C VAL A 59 19.18 -1.31 -1.30
N PRO A 60 20.03 -0.27 -1.24
CA PRO A 60 20.61 0.18 0.01
C PRO A 60 19.55 0.54 1.05
N GLU A 61 19.85 0.31 2.32
CA GLU A 61 19.03 0.81 3.43
C GLU A 61 18.88 2.33 3.36
N ALA A 62 17.69 2.82 3.71
CA ALA A 62 17.48 4.24 3.86
C ALA A 62 18.35 4.77 5.01
N PRO A 63 19.01 5.93 4.84
CA PRO A 63 19.78 6.56 5.91
C PRO A 63 18.86 6.90 7.10
N GLN A 64 19.47 7.24 8.24
CA GLN A 64 18.72 7.73 9.40
C GLN A 64 17.81 8.90 8.99
N SER A 65 16.54 8.81 9.41
CA SER A 65 15.51 9.81 9.17
C SER A 65 15.97 11.22 9.57
N ALA A 66 15.78 12.18 8.66
CA ALA A 66 16.12 13.58 8.86
C ALA A 66 15.00 14.52 8.38
N SER A 67 14.89 15.67 9.04
CA SER A 67 13.91 16.69 8.68
C SER A 67 14.14 17.16 7.23
N GLY A 68 13.07 17.18 6.44
CA GLY A 68 13.10 17.53 5.02
C GLY A 68 13.38 16.39 4.05
N ASP A 69 13.53 15.13 4.51
CA ASP A 69 13.73 13.96 3.64
C ASP A 69 12.64 13.82 2.55
N TYR A 70 11.44 14.35 2.84
CA TYR A 70 10.27 14.32 1.96
C TYR A 70 9.77 15.72 1.59
N ALA A 71 10.63 16.74 1.60
CA ALA A 71 10.29 18.09 1.17
C ALA A 71 9.69 18.13 -0.25
N TRP A 72 10.17 17.25 -1.13
CA TRP A 72 9.65 17.09 -2.50
C TRP A 72 8.20 16.58 -2.59
N LEU A 73 7.63 16.03 -1.50
CA LEU A 73 6.21 15.70 -1.35
C LEU A 73 5.41 16.76 -0.59
N GLY A 74 6.05 17.83 -0.12
CA GLY A 74 5.45 18.89 0.68
C GLY A 74 5.66 18.76 2.19
N ALA A 75 6.39 17.76 2.67
CA ALA A 75 6.85 17.69 4.06
C ALA A 75 8.17 18.48 4.22
N GLU A 76 8.07 19.80 4.02
CA GLU A 76 9.19 20.73 4.15
C GLU A 76 9.72 20.76 5.59
N PRO A 77 11.02 21.03 5.82
CA PRO A 77 11.59 21.12 7.17
C PRO A 77 10.76 22.01 8.11
N GLY A 78 10.28 21.43 9.21
CA GLY A 78 9.47 22.13 10.20
C GLY A 78 7.98 22.30 9.85
N SER A 79 7.50 21.75 8.73
CA SER A 79 6.06 21.61 8.49
C SER A 79 5.43 20.68 9.52
N VAL A 80 4.10 20.67 9.65
CA VAL A 80 3.41 19.74 10.57
C VAL A 80 3.71 18.29 10.17
N ALA A 81 3.58 17.94 8.89
CA ALA A 81 3.88 16.60 8.41
C ALA A 81 5.34 16.18 8.65
N ASP A 82 6.31 17.08 8.44
CA ASP A 82 7.72 16.81 8.74
C ASP A 82 7.95 16.59 10.24
N GLN A 83 7.33 17.40 11.10
CA GLN A 83 7.45 17.23 12.55
C GLN A 83 6.77 15.94 13.04
N LEU A 84 5.63 15.55 12.47
CA LEU A 84 4.97 14.26 12.77
C LEU A 84 5.86 13.09 12.35
N TYR A 85 6.41 13.14 11.14
CA TYR A 85 7.41 12.19 10.65
C TYR A 85 8.62 12.09 11.61
N MET A 86 9.21 13.22 11.98
CA MET A 86 10.34 13.27 12.89
C MET A 86 10.00 12.77 14.30
N SER A 87 8.74 12.89 14.75
CA SER A 87 8.30 12.35 16.04
C SER A 87 8.30 10.82 16.11
N ALA A 88 8.35 10.14 14.95
CA ALA A 88 8.43 8.69 14.81
C ALA A 88 9.70 8.23 14.06
N ALA A 89 10.70 9.09 13.92
CA ALA A 89 11.87 8.92 13.05
C ALA A 89 12.57 7.56 13.16
N ASP A 90 12.78 7.07 14.38
CA ASP A 90 13.50 5.82 14.65
C ASP A 90 12.67 4.59 14.26
N GLU A 91 11.39 4.54 14.64
CA GLU A 91 10.52 3.41 14.26
C GLU A 91 10.18 3.44 12.77
N TRP A 92 10.04 4.63 12.18
CA TRP A 92 9.87 4.80 10.74
C TRP A 92 11.05 4.21 9.98
N ASN A 93 12.27 4.58 10.37
CA ASN A 93 13.48 4.05 9.73
C ASN A 93 13.56 2.52 9.85
N GLN A 94 13.24 1.98 11.03
CA GLN A 94 13.19 0.53 11.25
C GLN A 94 12.11 -0.16 10.40
N ALA A 95 10.93 0.46 10.21
CA ALA A 95 9.86 -0.10 9.39
C ALA A 95 10.29 -0.19 7.92
N ILE A 96 10.77 0.92 7.35
CA ILE A 96 11.17 0.99 5.93
C ILE A 96 12.48 0.25 5.65
N ASN A 97 13.27 -0.09 6.67
CA ASN A 97 14.47 -0.94 6.57
C ASN A 97 14.25 -2.32 7.22
N SER A 98 12.99 -2.72 7.43
CA SER A 98 12.69 -4.02 8.05
C SER A 98 13.21 -5.17 7.17
N ARG A 99 13.42 -6.33 7.79
CA ARG A 99 13.85 -7.54 7.08
C ARG A 99 12.90 -7.86 5.91
N PHE A 100 11.60 -7.76 6.14
CA PHE A 100 10.58 -7.98 5.10
C PHE A 100 10.82 -7.07 3.89
N VAL A 101 10.95 -5.76 4.14
CA VAL A 101 11.15 -4.77 3.08
C VAL A 101 12.47 -5.01 2.35
N ASN A 102 13.59 -5.18 3.06
CA ASN A 102 14.88 -5.41 2.42
C ASN A 102 14.88 -6.69 1.57
N GLU A 103 14.32 -7.79 2.08
CA GLU A 103 14.23 -9.04 1.31
C GLU A 103 13.28 -8.89 0.09
N LEU A 104 12.19 -8.12 0.21
CA LEU A 104 11.28 -7.81 -0.90
C LEU A 104 11.99 -7.03 -2.01
N LEU A 105 12.69 -5.96 -1.64
CA LEU A 105 13.36 -5.08 -2.59
C LEU A 105 14.56 -5.73 -3.28
N ASP A 106 15.20 -6.71 -2.63
CA ASP A 106 16.35 -7.45 -3.17
C ASP A 106 15.96 -8.74 -3.92
N ASP A 107 14.67 -9.01 -4.14
CA ASP A 107 14.17 -10.28 -4.71
C ASP A 107 14.58 -11.55 -3.94
N THR A 108 14.78 -11.43 -2.63
CA THR A 108 15.19 -12.55 -1.77
C THR A 108 14.11 -13.00 -0.79
N LEU A 109 12.97 -12.29 -0.73
CA LEU A 109 11.84 -12.63 0.14
C LEU A 109 11.30 -14.03 -0.21
N PRO A 110 11.26 -14.97 0.76
CA PRO A 110 10.70 -16.27 0.50
C PRO A 110 9.21 -16.15 0.13
N GLU A 111 8.80 -16.88 -0.90
CA GLU A 111 7.42 -16.88 -1.39
C GLU A 111 6.39 -17.13 -0.27
N SER A 112 6.69 -18.03 0.67
CA SER A 112 5.78 -18.32 1.80
C SER A 112 5.56 -17.12 2.73
N ILE A 113 6.58 -16.26 2.88
CA ILE A 113 6.48 -15.03 3.66
C ILE A 113 5.64 -13.99 2.91
N LEU A 114 5.87 -13.82 1.60
CA LEU A 114 5.05 -12.93 0.77
C LEU A 114 3.57 -13.33 0.78
N LYS A 115 3.28 -14.64 0.65
CA LYS A 115 1.90 -15.16 0.79
C LYS A 115 1.30 -14.85 2.15
N SER A 116 2.02 -15.11 3.23
CA SER A 116 1.51 -14.84 4.58
C SER A 116 1.21 -13.36 4.77
N TYR A 117 2.12 -12.48 4.33
CA TYR A 117 1.95 -11.04 4.41
C TYR A 117 0.72 -10.58 3.62
N LEU A 118 0.61 -10.94 2.33
CA LEU A 118 -0.51 -10.50 1.49
C LEU A 118 -1.86 -11.06 1.92
N ILE A 119 -1.91 -12.27 2.51
CA ILE A 119 -3.13 -12.78 3.14
C ILE A 119 -3.56 -11.90 4.33
N GLN A 120 -2.60 -11.46 5.15
CA GLN A 120 -2.89 -10.57 6.28
C GLN A 120 -3.27 -9.16 5.82
N ASP A 121 -2.58 -8.64 4.81
CA ASP A 121 -2.88 -7.34 4.21
C ASP A 121 -4.29 -7.35 3.62
N PHE A 122 -4.68 -8.44 2.98
CA PHE A 122 -6.05 -8.64 2.49
C PHE A 122 -7.10 -8.77 3.62
N LYS A 123 -6.70 -9.22 4.82
CA LYS A 123 -7.55 -9.28 6.02
C LYS A 123 -7.59 -7.99 6.82
N PHE A 124 -6.70 -7.05 6.53
CA PHE A 124 -6.63 -5.74 7.18
C PHE A 124 -7.93 -4.92 6.99
N PHE A 125 -8.75 -5.28 6.00
CA PHE A 125 -9.96 -4.55 5.64
C PHE A 125 -11.19 -4.90 6.51
N ASN A 126 -11.64 -3.90 7.28
CA ASN A 126 -13.04 -3.57 7.61
C ASN A 126 -13.07 -2.41 8.63
N GLN A 127 -12.36 -1.32 8.32
CA GLN A 127 -12.13 -0.29 9.32
C GLN A 127 -12.60 1.08 8.90
N GLY A 128 -13.54 1.25 7.96
CA GLY A 128 -14.34 2.47 7.76
C GLY A 128 -13.65 3.84 7.61
N ILE A 129 -12.32 3.96 7.73
CA ILE A 129 -11.60 5.22 7.90
C ILE A 129 -11.76 6.08 6.65
N MET A 130 -11.58 5.50 5.46
CA MET A 130 -11.77 6.22 4.20
C MET A 130 -13.21 6.75 4.08
N ALA A 131 -14.21 5.92 4.39
CA ALA A 131 -15.62 6.31 4.30
C ALA A 131 -15.97 7.42 5.30
N HIS A 132 -15.50 7.31 6.55
CA HIS A 132 -15.77 8.34 7.56
C HIS A 132 -14.94 9.63 7.32
N ALA A 133 -13.72 9.51 6.80
CA ALA A 133 -12.94 10.66 6.34
C ALA A 133 -13.69 11.40 5.23
N ILE A 134 -14.27 10.71 4.24
CA ILE A 134 -15.11 11.33 3.20
C ILE A 134 -16.31 12.06 3.82
N GLU A 135 -16.96 11.45 4.82
CA GLU A 135 -18.10 12.07 5.52
C GLU A 135 -17.69 13.38 6.21
N LEU A 136 -16.58 13.35 6.96
CA LEU A 136 -16.10 14.46 7.79
C LEU A 136 -15.30 15.52 7.01
N ALA A 137 -14.84 15.24 5.79
CA ALA A 137 -13.94 16.15 5.10
C ALA A 137 -14.53 17.56 4.96
N PRO A 138 -13.74 18.61 5.25
CA PRO A 138 -14.26 19.98 5.36
C PRO A 138 -14.62 20.61 4.02
N ARG A 139 -14.11 20.06 2.90
CA ARG A 139 -14.28 20.60 1.54
C ARG A 139 -14.80 19.52 0.59
N GLN A 140 -15.70 19.89 -0.31
CA GLN A 140 -16.23 18.98 -1.33
C GLN A 140 -15.12 18.43 -2.25
N GLU A 141 -14.15 19.25 -2.63
CA GLU A 141 -12.99 18.80 -3.43
C GLU A 141 -12.21 17.68 -2.73
N THR A 142 -12.04 17.77 -1.40
CA THR A 142 -11.39 16.72 -0.62
C THR A 142 -12.24 15.45 -0.57
N LYS A 143 -13.57 15.58 -0.45
CA LYS A 143 -14.49 14.43 -0.56
C LYS A 143 -14.37 13.73 -1.90
N ASP A 144 -14.39 14.49 -2.99
CA ASP A 144 -14.29 13.96 -4.35
C ASP A 144 -12.94 13.29 -4.60
N MET A 145 -11.85 13.87 -4.07
CA MET A 145 -10.51 13.29 -4.12
C MET A 145 -10.45 11.94 -3.38
N LEU A 146 -10.91 11.89 -2.13
CA LEU A 146 -10.92 10.66 -1.32
C LEU A 146 -11.83 9.59 -1.95
N ALA A 147 -13.01 9.97 -2.44
CA ALA A 147 -13.93 9.07 -3.12
C ALA A 147 -13.34 8.50 -4.42
N LYS A 148 -12.65 9.34 -5.21
CA LYS A 148 -11.95 8.90 -6.41
C LYS A 148 -10.83 7.91 -6.07
N GLN A 149 -10.06 8.16 -5.01
CA GLN A 149 -9.03 7.23 -4.57
C GLN A 149 -9.63 5.90 -4.09
N SER A 150 -10.71 5.97 -3.30
CA SER A 150 -11.48 4.78 -2.88
C SER A 150 -11.88 3.93 -4.09
N GLN A 151 -12.43 4.54 -5.14
CA GLN A 151 -12.77 3.82 -6.37
C GLN A 151 -11.53 3.26 -7.09
N TRP A 152 -10.43 4.00 -7.15
CA TRP A 152 -9.21 3.52 -7.80
C TRP A 152 -8.65 2.26 -7.13
N PHE A 153 -8.63 2.22 -5.81
CA PHE A 153 -8.24 1.02 -5.06
C PHE A 153 -9.20 -0.15 -5.36
N ALA A 154 -10.51 0.12 -5.50
CA ALA A 154 -11.49 -0.90 -5.89
C ALA A 154 -11.22 -1.53 -7.25
N ASP A 155 -10.77 -0.72 -8.20
CA ASP A 155 -10.58 -1.16 -9.57
C ASP A 155 -9.20 -1.82 -9.77
N ASN A 156 -8.16 -1.32 -9.12
CA ASN A 156 -6.77 -1.71 -9.41
C ASN A 156 -6.22 -2.69 -8.37
N GLU A 157 -6.40 -2.40 -7.09
CA GLU A 157 -5.80 -3.22 -6.03
C GLU A 157 -6.55 -4.54 -5.84
N ALA A 158 -7.89 -4.53 -5.99
CA ALA A 158 -8.67 -5.77 -6.07
C ALA A 158 -8.16 -6.67 -7.21
N THR A 159 -7.77 -6.09 -8.34
CA THR A 159 -7.21 -6.82 -9.49
C THR A 159 -5.84 -7.40 -9.15
N TYR A 160 -4.97 -6.67 -8.44
CA TYR A 160 -3.69 -7.18 -7.95
C TYR A 160 -3.89 -8.39 -7.02
N PHE A 161 -4.76 -8.27 -6.01
CA PHE A 161 -4.99 -9.37 -5.07
C PHE A 161 -5.61 -10.60 -5.72
N THR A 162 -6.58 -10.41 -6.63
CA THR A 162 -7.16 -11.55 -7.37
C THR A 162 -6.15 -12.21 -8.29
N GLY A 163 -5.26 -11.42 -8.93
CA GLY A 163 -4.11 -11.93 -9.68
C GLY A 163 -3.18 -12.75 -8.79
N PHE A 164 -2.82 -12.20 -7.62
CA PHE A 164 -1.95 -12.84 -6.64
C PHE A 164 -2.51 -14.17 -6.13
N LEU A 165 -3.76 -14.19 -5.66
CA LEU A 165 -4.41 -15.43 -5.18
C LEU A 165 -4.39 -16.52 -6.25
N LYS A 166 -4.66 -16.14 -7.50
CA LYS A 166 -4.66 -17.06 -8.64
C LYS A 166 -3.25 -17.56 -8.99
N GLU A 167 -2.28 -16.66 -9.08
CA GLU A 167 -0.89 -16.97 -9.42
C GLU A 167 -0.26 -17.92 -8.40
N TYR A 168 -0.56 -17.69 -7.13
CA TYR A 168 0.02 -18.45 -6.02
C TYR A 168 -0.82 -19.62 -5.53
N GLY A 169 -1.97 -19.87 -6.18
CA GLY A 169 -2.85 -21.00 -5.88
C GLY A 169 -3.56 -20.92 -4.53
N ILE A 170 -3.70 -19.72 -3.95
CA ILE A 170 -4.36 -19.52 -2.66
C ILE A 170 -5.87 -19.69 -2.86
N THR A 171 -6.44 -20.66 -2.16
CA THR A 171 -7.87 -20.96 -2.28
C THR A 171 -8.71 -20.02 -1.40
N ASP A 172 -9.99 -19.84 -1.76
CA ASP A 172 -10.95 -19.12 -0.90
C ASP A 172 -11.02 -19.77 0.51
N GLU A 173 -10.87 -21.09 0.61
CA GLU A 173 -10.84 -21.82 1.88
C GLU A 173 -9.58 -21.49 2.71
N GLU A 174 -8.40 -21.54 2.09
CA GLU A 174 -7.13 -21.18 2.74
C GLU A 174 -7.16 -19.73 3.23
N TYR A 175 -7.66 -18.81 2.40
CA TYR A 175 -7.84 -17.42 2.79
C TYR A 175 -8.81 -17.29 3.97
N ASN A 176 -10.01 -17.87 3.89
CA ASN A 176 -11.03 -17.72 4.93
C ASN A 176 -10.62 -18.36 6.26
N ASN A 177 -9.87 -19.48 6.22
CA ASN A 177 -9.42 -20.19 7.42
C ASN A 177 -8.13 -19.61 8.02
N SER A 178 -7.42 -18.74 7.30
CA SER A 178 -6.23 -18.08 7.84
C SER A 178 -6.62 -17.13 8.98
N GLU A 179 -6.12 -17.36 10.18
CA GLU A 179 -6.33 -16.46 11.32
C GLU A 179 -5.53 -15.15 11.14
N GLN A 180 -6.08 -14.03 11.62
CA GLN A 180 -5.30 -12.80 11.69
C GLN A 180 -4.11 -13.00 12.62
N THR A 181 -2.93 -12.51 12.26
CA THR A 181 -1.77 -12.57 13.16
C THR A 181 -1.94 -11.61 14.35
N PRO A 182 -1.17 -11.75 15.44
CA PRO A 182 -1.27 -10.83 16.58
C PRO A 182 -1.10 -9.35 16.19
N ALA A 183 -0.13 -9.01 15.33
CA ALA A 183 0.06 -7.63 14.89
C ALA A 183 -1.11 -7.15 14.03
N ASN A 184 -1.61 -7.98 13.10
CA ASN A 184 -2.76 -7.61 12.27
C ASN A 184 -4.02 -7.36 13.11
N ARG A 185 -4.28 -8.20 14.14
CA ARG A 185 -5.41 -7.99 15.07
C ARG A 185 -5.30 -6.68 15.83
N GLU A 186 -4.14 -6.42 16.42
CA GLU A 186 -3.89 -5.19 17.18
C GLU A 186 -4.06 -3.96 16.30
N TYR A 187 -3.53 -4.01 15.08
CA TYR A 187 -3.64 -2.92 14.13
C TYR A 187 -5.11 -2.71 13.71
N CYS A 188 -5.82 -3.79 13.37
CA CYS A 188 -7.25 -3.73 13.08
C CYS A 188 -8.06 -3.14 14.25
N GLU A 189 -7.83 -3.59 15.49
CA GLU A 189 -8.52 -3.06 16.68
C GLU A 189 -8.26 -1.57 16.90
N TYR A 190 -7.03 -1.12 16.62
CA TYR A 190 -6.69 0.30 16.68
C TYR A 190 -7.48 1.09 15.63
N LEU A 191 -7.46 0.64 14.38
CA LEU A 191 -8.21 1.31 13.31
C LEU A 191 -9.72 1.30 13.58
N THR A 192 -10.29 0.23 14.13
CA THR A 192 -11.72 0.17 14.52
C THR A 192 -12.09 1.31 15.47
N LYS A 193 -11.22 1.60 16.45
CA LYS A 193 -11.43 2.70 17.39
C LYS A 193 -11.26 4.05 16.67
N LEU A 194 -10.26 4.14 15.82
CA LEU A 194 -9.91 5.37 15.11
C LEU A 194 -10.98 5.83 14.12
N VAL A 195 -11.83 4.92 13.60
CA VAL A 195 -12.98 5.28 12.75
C VAL A 195 -13.86 6.35 13.38
N GLN A 196 -14.01 6.35 14.70
CA GLN A 196 -14.85 7.32 15.41
C GLN A 196 -14.07 8.58 15.81
N GLY A 197 -12.85 8.74 15.31
CA GLY A 197 -11.98 9.88 15.56
C GLY A 197 -12.35 11.13 14.76
N THR A 198 -11.56 12.19 14.95
CA THR A 198 -11.76 13.46 14.24
C THR A 198 -11.27 13.40 12.79
N TRP A 199 -11.64 14.40 11.98
CA TRP A 199 -11.14 14.54 10.61
C TRP A 199 -9.60 14.54 10.57
N GLU A 200 -8.98 15.28 11.50
CA GLU A 200 -7.54 15.44 11.61
C GLU A 200 -6.84 14.12 11.97
N GLU A 201 -7.41 13.34 12.88
CA GLU A 201 -6.92 12.01 13.24
C GLU A 201 -6.99 11.04 12.05
N LEU A 202 -8.14 11.01 11.36
CA LEU A 202 -8.36 10.12 10.22
C LEU A 202 -7.44 10.45 9.04
N ILE A 203 -7.27 11.74 8.72
CA ILE A 203 -6.40 12.13 7.61
C ILE A 203 -4.92 11.91 7.92
N THR A 204 -4.54 12.07 9.19
CA THR A 204 -3.18 11.75 9.67
C THR A 204 -2.89 10.25 9.57
N ALA A 205 -3.87 9.41 9.93
CA ALA A 205 -3.74 7.96 9.79
C ALA A 205 -3.61 7.52 8.34
N LEU A 206 -4.50 8.00 7.46
CA LEU A 206 -4.44 7.74 6.02
C LEU A 206 -3.10 8.20 5.44
N CYS A 207 -2.65 9.41 5.79
CA CYS A 207 -1.35 9.92 5.36
C CYS A 207 -0.21 9.02 5.79
N CYS A 208 -0.16 8.61 7.06
CA CYS A 208 0.94 7.81 7.59
C CYS A 208 1.00 6.42 6.93
N MET A 209 -0.15 5.74 6.78
CA MET A 209 -0.24 4.42 6.13
C MET A 209 0.27 4.48 4.69
N GLU A 210 -0.18 5.46 3.90
CA GLU A 210 0.21 5.55 2.49
C GLU A 210 1.66 6.03 2.32
N TRP A 211 2.11 6.94 3.20
CA TRP A 211 3.45 7.52 3.11
C TRP A 211 4.55 6.52 3.49
N ILE A 212 4.33 5.65 4.48
CA ILE A 212 5.33 4.63 4.83
C ILE A 212 5.56 3.64 3.67
N TYR A 213 4.50 3.35 2.90
CA TYR A 213 4.58 2.49 1.72
C TYR A 213 5.38 3.13 0.59
N LEU A 214 5.09 4.40 0.28
CA LEU A 214 5.90 5.17 -0.66
C LEU A 214 7.37 5.25 -0.22
N ALA A 215 7.61 5.43 1.09
CA ALA A 215 8.93 5.63 1.64
C ALA A 215 9.87 4.43 1.46
N TRP A 216 9.37 3.21 1.59
CA TRP A 216 10.18 2.03 1.27
C TRP A 216 10.24 1.78 -0.23
N ALA A 217 9.12 1.94 -0.96
CA ALA A 217 9.07 1.63 -2.40
C ALA A 217 10.01 2.53 -3.21
N LYS A 218 10.06 3.83 -2.89
CA LYS A 218 10.93 4.80 -3.59
C LYS A 218 12.42 4.45 -3.51
N ARG A 219 12.86 3.64 -2.54
CA ARG A 219 14.27 3.23 -2.40
C ARG A 219 14.75 2.51 -3.67
N THR A 220 13.86 1.79 -4.34
CA THR A 220 14.14 1.14 -5.64
C THR A 220 14.50 2.16 -6.72
N ILE A 221 13.73 3.25 -6.80
CA ILE A 221 13.93 4.33 -7.76
C ILE A 221 15.22 5.11 -7.44
N ASP A 222 15.45 5.43 -6.18
CA ASP A 222 16.66 6.12 -5.72
C ASP A 222 17.93 5.30 -6.03
N ALA A 223 17.84 3.97 -5.95
CA ALA A 223 18.93 3.05 -6.26
C ALA A 223 19.05 2.68 -7.75
N GLY A 224 18.05 2.98 -8.57
CA GLY A 224 17.97 2.54 -9.96
C GLY A 224 17.81 1.02 -10.11
N VAL A 225 17.17 0.36 -9.14
CA VAL A 225 16.96 -1.10 -9.11
C VAL A 225 15.52 -1.42 -9.46
N VAL A 226 15.32 -2.44 -10.30
CA VAL A 226 14.00 -2.95 -10.68
C VAL A 226 13.92 -4.43 -10.31
N GLN A 227 12.89 -4.80 -9.57
CA GLN A 227 12.64 -6.18 -9.16
C GLN A 227 12.33 -7.05 -10.38
N GLN A 228 12.85 -8.27 -10.37
CA GLN A 228 12.72 -9.28 -11.42
C GLN A 228 11.65 -10.32 -11.09
N ILE A 229 11.31 -10.50 -9.81
CA ILE A 229 10.19 -11.35 -9.40
C ILE A 229 8.89 -10.57 -9.65
N PRO A 230 7.96 -11.07 -10.49
CA PRO A 230 6.75 -10.33 -10.88
C PRO A 230 5.91 -9.84 -9.71
N ALA A 231 5.75 -10.65 -8.65
CA ALA A 231 4.98 -10.24 -7.48
C ALA A 231 5.68 -9.14 -6.65
N HIS A 232 7.00 -9.18 -6.52
CA HIS A 232 7.75 -8.12 -5.84
C HIS A 232 7.68 -6.81 -6.62
N LYS A 233 7.89 -6.91 -7.95
CA LYS A 233 7.76 -5.77 -8.86
C LYS A 233 6.36 -5.17 -8.82
N GLY A 234 5.32 -6.02 -8.86
CA GLY A 234 3.93 -5.57 -8.80
C GLY A 234 3.61 -4.84 -7.51
N TRP A 235 4.15 -5.28 -6.37
CA TRP A 235 3.96 -4.61 -5.08
C TRP A 235 4.68 -3.25 -5.01
N VAL A 236 5.90 -3.16 -5.56
CA VAL A 236 6.64 -1.90 -5.68
C VAL A 236 5.90 -0.93 -6.60
N ASP A 237 5.48 -1.37 -7.78
CA ASP A 237 4.78 -0.54 -8.78
C ASP A 237 3.42 -0.03 -8.26
N LEU A 238 2.80 -0.72 -7.30
CA LEU A 238 1.54 -0.28 -6.69
C LEU A 238 1.74 0.91 -5.74
N HIS A 239 2.90 0.95 -5.06
CA HIS A 239 3.23 1.92 -4.02
C HIS A 239 4.25 2.95 -4.48
N GLU A 240 4.53 2.99 -5.78
CA GLU A 240 5.39 3.97 -6.40
C GLU A 240 4.86 4.40 -7.78
N GLY A 241 5.23 5.59 -8.22
CA GLY A 241 4.88 6.19 -9.50
C GLY A 241 4.12 7.50 -9.31
N ASP A 242 3.96 8.23 -10.40
CA ASP A 242 3.38 9.59 -10.38
C ASP A 242 2.01 9.65 -9.70
N TYR A 243 1.18 8.62 -9.87
CA TYR A 243 -0.13 8.55 -9.23
C TYR A 243 -0.03 8.42 -7.71
N PHE A 244 0.76 7.46 -7.22
CA PHE A 244 0.90 7.20 -5.78
C PHE A 244 1.62 8.37 -5.08
N ARG A 245 2.69 8.92 -5.69
CA ARG A 245 3.35 10.14 -5.21
C ARG A 245 2.40 11.32 -5.10
N ALA A 246 1.55 11.55 -6.12
CA ALA A 246 0.58 12.63 -6.10
C ALA A 246 -0.49 12.41 -5.03
N TRP A 247 -0.92 11.16 -4.82
CA TRP A 247 -1.85 10.79 -3.75
C TRP A 247 -1.25 11.06 -2.37
N THR A 248 -0.06 10.53 -2.06
CA THR A 248 0.63 10.76 -0.78
C THR A 248 0.92 12.25 -0.55
N GLY A 249 1.38 12.98 -1.58
CA GLY A 249 1.63 14.42 -1.48
C GLY A 249 0.37 15.23 -1.15
N ARG A 250 -0.81 14.82 -1.66
CA ARG A 250 -2.08 15.45 -1.29
C ARG A 250 -2.47 15.16 0.16
N LEU A 251 -2.22 13.95 0.65
CA LEU A 251 -2.45 13.61 2.06
C LEU A 251 -1.53 14.42 2.98
N ILE A 252 -0.24 14.53 2.64
CA ILE A 252 0.74 15.36 3.35
C ILE A 252 0.29 16.82 3.38
N ALA A 253 -0.21 17.35 2.25
CA ALA A 253 -0.75 18.71 2.20
C ALA A 253 -1.96 18.90 3.13
N LEU A 254 -2.86 17.91 3.22
CA LEU A 254 -3.99 17.97 4.16
C LEU A 254 -3.54 17.87 5.62
N VAL A 255 -2.54 17.03 5.94
CA VAL A 255 -1.94 16.97 7.27
C VAL A 255 -1.30 18.31 7.64
N ASN A 256 -0.56 18.93 6.71
CA ASN A 256 0.01 20.26 6.91
C ASN A 256 -1.06 21.36 7.13
N GLU A 257 -2.24 21.20 6.54
CA GLU A 257 -3.33 22.17 6.64
C GLU A 257 -4.18 22.00 7.91
N TYR A 258 -4.48 20.76 8.31
CA TYR A 258 -5.50 20.46 9.32
C TYR A 258 -4.95 19.88 10.63
N ALA A 259 -3.85 19.12 10.60
CA ALA A 259 -3.34 18.45 11.79
C ALA A 259 -2.50 19.39 12.67
N SER A 260 -2.25 18.96 13.92
CA SER A 260 -1.37 19.65 14.85
C SER A 260 -0.34 18.69 15.44
N VAL A 261 0.86 19.19 15.72
CA VAL A 261 1.91 18.42 16.43
C VAL A 261 1.62 18.28 17.93
N ASP A 262 0.76 19.13 18.48
CA ASP A 262 0.37 19.16 19.88
C ASP A 262 -0.98 18.44 20.14
N GLY A 263 -1.63 17.92 19.09
CA GLY A 263 -2.91 17.22 19.18
C GLY A 263 -2.77 15.70 19.19
N SER A 264 -3.91 15.01 19.21
CA SER A 264 -3.94 13.53 19.21
C SER A 264 -3.44 12.92 17.90
N GLU A 265 -3.38 13.69 16.82
CA GLU A 265 -2.83 13.32 15.52
C GLU A 265 -1.37 12.89 15.63
N ALA A 266 -0.61 13.50 16.54
CA ALA A 266 0.78 13.11 16.77
C ALA A 266 0.90 11.70 17.39
N ASP A 267 -0.01 11.35 18.31
CA ASP A 267 -0.11 9.99 18.83
C ASP A 267 -0.61 9.01 17.76
N VAL A 268 -1.55 9.44 16.91
CA VAL A 268 -2.00 8.64 15.77
C VAL A 268 -0.84 8.30 14.84
N PHE A 269 -0.05 9.29 14.43
CA PHE A 269 1.08 9.07 13.53
C PHE A 269 2.08 8.08 14.13
N ARG A 270 2.51 8.30 15.38
CA ARG A 270 3.44 7.37 16.08
C ARG A 270 2.87 5.95 16.20
N THR A 271 1.57 5.84 16.50
CA THR A 271 0.91 4.55 16.67
C THR A 271 0.82 3.80 15.35
N ILE A 272 0.48 4.48 14.25
CA ILE A 272 0.45 3.88 12.92
C ILE A 272 1.86 3.39 12.52
N VAL A 273 2.91 4.21 12.69
CA VAL A 273 4.29 3.79 12.39
C VAL A 273 4.68 2.54 13.18
N HIS A 274 4.34 2.51 14.46
CA HIS A 274 4.61 1.36 15.32
C HIS A 274 3.90 0.10 14.83
N LEU A 275 2.63 0.22 14.46
CA LEU A 275 1.81 -0.90 14.00
C LEU A 275 2.27 -1.40 12.63
N GLU A 276 2.66 -0.52 11.70
CA GLU A 276 3.25 -0.87 10.41
C GLU A 276 4.57 -1.64 10.58
N ARG A 277 5.47 -1.14 11.43
CA ARG A 277 6.72 -1.84 11.76
C ARG A 277 6.44 -3.27 12.23
N ARG A 278 5.51 -3.41 13.17
CA ARG A 278 5.11 -4.72 13.71
C ARG A 278 4.43 -5.59 12.67
N PHE A 279 3.65 -5.02 11.76
CA PHE A 279 3.01 -5.74 10.67
C PHE A 279 4.03 -6.39 9.72
N PHE A 280 5.09 -5.65 9.36
CA PHE A 280 6.20 -6.21 8.58
C PHE A 280 6.97 -7.30 9.34
N GLU A 281 7.24 -7.09 10.64
CA GLU A 281 7.95 -8.07 11.47
C GLU A 281 7.15 -9.37 11.66
N ASP A 282 5.84 -9.26 11.86
CA ASP A 282 4.93 -10.39 12.12
C ASP A 282 4.60 -11.22 10.87
N SER A 283 5.12 -10.82 9.71
CA SER A 283 5.10 -11.61 8.48
C SER A 283 5.99 -12.87 8.57
N TYR A 284 6.91 -12.91 9.53
CA TYR A 284 7.76 -14.07 9.79
C TYR A 284 7.23 -14.93 10.94
N PRO A 285 7.41 -16.27 10.89
CA PRO A 285 7.09 -17.13 12.01
C PRO A 285 7.82 -16.67 13.29
N GLN A 286 7.06 -16.42 14.35
CA GLN A 286 7.60 -16.09 15.66
C GLN A 286 8.38 -17.30 16.20
N ARG A 287 9.61 -17.06 16.69
CA ARG A 287 10.50 -18.10 17.22
C ARG A 287 10.08 -18.59 18.60
#